data_AF-A0A9E1MWD4-F1
#
_entry.id   AF-A0A9E1MWD4-F1
#
_cell.length_a   1.000
_cell.length_b   1.000
_cell.length_c   1.000
_cell.angle_alpha   90.00
_cell.angle_beta   90.00
_cell.angle_gamma   90.00
#
_symmetry.space_group_name_H-M   'P 1'
#
loop_
_entity.id
_entity.type
_entity.pdbx_description
1 polymer ?
#
loop_
_entity_poly.entity_id
_entity_poly.type
_entity_poly.pdbx_seq_one_letter_code
_entity_poly.pdbx_strand_id
1 'polypeptide(L)'
;MILIPARMLNEHAYCPRLFALEWLNGDWAESADTVRGQTVHRQVDMATQKGLQQSDNVCVSHNVRSVDLGDAELGLIAKIDVVEQENGRTCPVDYKKGRPPKNPEQSWEPERVQLCAQGLLLQKHGYKCDKGVLYFAGAKRRVEVLFDEALVETTLAQRDAAREVLQSGQLPPPLIDSPKCPRCSLVGICLPDEQNVLNGHGDNVRPMIPSRDDGVPLYLELQGGKLSKDHDEILVREKGSIVERVRIANTSRVVVSGSASITTPLL
;
A
#
# COMPACT_ATOMS: atom_id res chain seq x y z
N MET A 1 -0.02 -24.37 11.80
CA MET A 1 0.99 -23.29 11.83
C MET A 1 0.40 -22.11 11.08
N ILE A 2 0.49 -20.89 11.62
CA ILE A 2 -0.12 -19.70 11.00
C ILE A 2 0.70 -19.29 9.78
N LEU A 3 0.05 -19.15 8.63
CA LEU A 3 0.66 -18.60 7.41
C LEU A 3 0.64 -17.07 7.50
N ILE A 4 1.80 -16.45 7.34
CA ILE A 4 1.89 -14.98 7.31
C ILE A 4 1.81 -14.50 5.85
N PRO A 5 0.86 -13.62 5.50
CA PRO A 5 0.84 -13.03 4.17
C PRO A 5 2.08 -12.18 3.91
N ALA A 6 2.70 -12.29 2.73
CA ALA A 6 3.89 -11.51 2.38
C ALA A 6 3.66 -9.99 2.54
N ARG A 7 2.44 -9.50 2.26
CA ARG A 7 2.08 -8.11 2.50
C ARG A 7 2.17 -7.72 3.99
N MET A 8 1.80 -8.61 4.91
CA MET A 8 1.89 -8.33 6.35
C MET A 8 3.32 -8.35 6.87
N LEU A 9 4.25 -9.06 6.21
CA LEU A 9 5.66 -8.94 6.52
C LEU A 9 6.23 -7.55 6.18
N ASN A 10 5.69 -6.88 5.16
CA ASN A 10 6.00 -5.47 4.90
C ASN A 10 5.64 -4.64 6.14
N GLU A 11 4.40 -4.77 6.62
CA GLU A 11 3.90 -3.99 7.74
C GLU A 11 4.67 -4.30 9.04
N HIS A 12 5.02 -5.57 9.27
CA HIS A 12 5.83 -5.97 10.44
C HIS A 12 7.26 -5.41 10.37
N ALA A 13 7.92 -5.51 9.22
CA ALA A 13 9.25 -4.93 9.00
C ALA A 13 9.22 -3.39 9.09
N TYR A 14 8.10 -2.76 8.74
CA TYR A 14 7.90 -1.33 8.95
C TYR A 14 7.78 -1.01 10.45
N CYS A 15 6.85 -1.65 11.15
CA CYS A 15 6.62 -1.51 12.59
C CYS A 15 5.85 -2.72 13.13
N PRO A 16 6.41 -3.49 14.10
CA PRO A 16 5.72 -4.63 14.69
C PRO A 16 4.37 -4.27 15.33
N ARG A 17 4.27 -3.07 15.91
CA ARG A 17 3.01 -2.56 16.48
C ARG A 17 1.97 -2.25 15.40
N LEU A 18 2.38 -1.71 14.24
CA LEU A 18 1.46 -1.50 13.11
C LEU A 18 0.88 -2.84 12.65
N PHE A 19 1.74 -3.82 12.41
CA PHE A 19 1.32 -5.18 12.05
C PHE A 19 0.32 -5.76 13.05
N ALA A 20 0.57 -5.61 14.35
CA ALA A 20 -0.30 -6.13 15.38
C ALA A 20 -1.66 -5.40 15.44
N LEU A 21 -1.69 -4.06 15.28
CA LEU A 21 -2.94 -3.31 15.18
C LEU A 21 -3.77 -3.77 13.97
N GLU A 22 -3.14 -3.93 12.81
CA GLU A 22 -3.85 -4.36 11.61
C GLU A 22 -4.33 -5.81 11.70
N TRP A 23 -3.50 -6.73 12.21
CA TRP A 23 -3.81 -8.15 12.20
C TRP A 23 -4.64 -8.61 13.40
N LEU A 24 -4.26 -8.21 14.61
CA LEU A 24 -4.91 -8.68 15.84
C LEU A 24 -6.20 -7.91 16.11
N ASN A 25 -6.17 -6.58 15.96
CA ASN A 25 -7.33 -5.74 16.25
C ASN A 25 -8.24 -5.54 15.04
N GLY A 26 -7.74 -5.78 13.83
CA GLY A 26 -8.47 -5.46 12.60
C GLY A 26 -8.56 -3.96 12.32
N ASP A 27 -7.69 -3.16 12.94
CA ASP A 27 -7.67 -1.72 12.74
C ASP A 27 -7.14 -1.41 11.33
N TRP A 28 -7.93 -0.71 10.52
CA TRP A 28 -7.51 -0.30 9.18
C TRP A 28 -7.86 1.17 8.96
N ALA A 29 -6.87 1.96 8.57
CA ALA A 29 -7.08 3.33 8.12
C ALA A 29 -6.44 3.49 6.74
N GLU A 30 -7.18 4.08 5.81
CA GLU A 30 -6.63 4.36 4.49
C GLU A 30 -5.66 5.54 4.60
N SER A 31 -4.38 5.31 4.27
CA SER A 31 -3.48 6.43 4.03
C SER A 31 -3.74 7.00 2.64
N ALA A 32 -3.45 8.29 2.42
CA ALA A 32 -3.47 8.89 1.10
C ALA A 32 -2.63 8.11 0.07
N ASP A 33 -1.60 7.38 0.52
CA ASP A 33 -0.76 6.51 -0.31
C ASP A 33 -1.44 5.15 -0.60
N THR A 34 -2.23 4.61 0.33
CA THR A 34 -3.00 3.36 0.17
C THR A 34 -4.17 3.55 -0.82
N VAL A 35 -4.94 4.64 -0.69
CA VAL A 35 -6.02 4.99 -1.64
C VAL A 35 -5.47 5.18 -3.05
N ARG A 36 -4.31 5.84 -3.15
CA ARG A 36 -3.61 5.96 -4.44
C ARG A 36 -3.11 4.59 -4.92
N GLY A 37 -2.56 3.72 -4.08
CA GLY A 37 -2.06 2.40 -4.47
C GLY A 37 -3.11 1.53 -5.19
N GLN A 38 -4.35 1.52 -4.69
CA GLN A 38 -5.46 0.72 -5.23
C GLN A 38 -5.75 1.01 -6.72
N THR A 39 -5.60 2.26 -7.18
CA THR A 39 -5.83 2.59 -8.60
C THR A 39 -4.82 1.92 -9.53
N VAL A 40 -3.56 1.76 -9.10
CA VAL A 40 -2.52 1.12 -9.92
C VAL A 40 -2.67 -0.39 -9.93
N HIS A 41 -2.98 -1.02 -8.79
CA HIS A 41 -3.31 -2.45 -8.77
C HIS A 41 -4.49 -2.75 -9.70
N ARG A 42 -5.55 -1.93 -9.66
CA ARG A 42 -6.70 -2.11 -10.57
C ARG A 42 -6.33 -2.02 -12.06
N GLN A 43 -5.38 -1.14 -12.41
CA GLN A 43 -4.89 -1.02 -13.79
C GLN A 43 -4.01 -2.21 -14.19
N VAL A 44 -3.16 -2.69 -13.27
CA VAL A 44 -2.32 -3.87 -13.47
C VAL A 44 -3.18 -5.13 -13.61
N ASP A 45 -4.16 -5.33 -12.73
CA ASP A 45 -5.11 -6.45 -12.79
C ASP A 45 -5.87 -6.46 -14.13
N MET A 46 -6.35 -5.30 -14.58
CA MET A 46 -7.01 -5.15 -15.88
C MET A 46 -6.06 -5.43 -17.06
N ALA A 47 -4.78 -5.06 -16.94
CA ALA A 47 -3.78 -5.29 -17.97
C ALA A 47 -3.38 -6.78 -18.07
N THR A 48 -3.25 -7.45 -16.93
CA THR A 48 -3.01 -8.89 -16.83
C THR A 48 -4.19 -9.69 -17.37
N GLN A 49 -5.43 -9.28 -17.07
CA GLN A 49 -6.64 -9.92 -17.60
C GLN A 49 -6.86 -9.70 -19.10
N LYS A 50 -6.43 -8.56 -19.66
CA LYS A 50 -6.61 -8.25 -21.08
C LYS A 50 -5.48 -8.73 -21.99
N GLY A 51 -4.40 -9.32 -21.44
CA GLY A 51 -3.25 -9.77 -22.22
C GLY A 51 -2.75 -8.65 -23.15
N LEU A 52 -2.32 -7.53 -22.58
CA LEU A 52 -2.04 -6.33 -23.38
C LEU A 52 -1.00 -6.62 -24.48
N GLN A 53 -1.47 -6.50 -25.71
CA GLN A 53 -0.68 -6.44 -26.92
C GLN A 53 0.26 -5.23 -26.88
N GLN A 54 1.44 -5.47 -27.44
CA GLN A 54 2.61 -4.62 -27.56
C GLN A 54 2.29 -3.19 -28.01
N SER A 55 2.90 -2.21 -27.34
CA SER A 55 3.26 -0.94 -27.96
C SER A 55 4.76 -0.96 -28.26
N ASP A 56 5.10 -0.69 -29.52
CA ASP A 56 6.42 -0.85 -30.14
C ASP A 56 7.58 -0.18 -29.36
N ASN A 57 8.73 -0.89 -29.39
CA ASN A 57 10.09 -0.51 -28.93
C ASN A 57 10.61 -0.95 -27.54
N VAL A 58 10.06 -1.99 -26.91
CA VAL A 58 10.85 -2.76 -25.94
C VAL A 58 10.63 -4.26 -26.20
N CYS A 59 11.72 -4.96 -26.55
CA CYS A 59 11.73 -6.40 -26.70
C CYS A 59 11.54 -7.02 -25.30
N VAL A 60 10.30 -7.28 -24.88
CA VAL A 60 9.97 -7.94 -23.61
C VAL A 60 9.16 -9.20 -23.92
N SER A 61 9.85 -10.32 -24.06
CA SER A 61 9.23 -11.64 -24.21
C SER A 61 8.80 -12.17 -22.83
N HIS A 62 7.68 -11.71 -22.25
CA HIS A 62 7.31 -12.15 -20.89
C HIS A 62 5.82 -12.44 -20.76
N ASN A 63 5.51 -13.70 -20.43
CA ASN A 63 4.18 -14.10 -19.99
C ASN A 63 3.96 -13.52 -18.59
N VAL A 64 3.15 -12.47 -18.50
CA VAL A 64 2.71 -11.89 -17.22
C VAL A 64 1.54 -12.71 -16.66
N ARG A 65 1.66 -13.17 -15.42
CA ARG A 65 0.59 -13.91 -14.72
C ARG A 65 0.48 -13.49 -13.27
N SER A 66 -0.74 -13.53 -12.72
CA SER A 66 -0.98 -13.50 -11.29
C SER A 66 -0.94 -14.92 -10.72
N VAL A 67 -0.36 -15.11 -9.54
CA VAL A 67 -0.32 -16.43 -8.86
C VAL A 67 -0.62 -16.29 -7.37
N ASP A 68 -1.39 -17.24 -6.85
CA ASP A 68 -1.63 -17.40 -5.42
C ASP A 68 -0.82 -18.61 -4.93
N LEU A 69 0.13 -18.35 -4.02
CA LEU A 69 1.06 -19.36 -3.51
C LEU A 69 1.03 -19.37 -2.00
N GLY A 70 1.07 -20.56 -1.40
CA GLY A 70 1.19 -20.73 0.04
C GLY A 70 1.97 -21.99 0.33
N ASP A 71 2.80 -21.94 1.37
CA ASP A 71 3.57 -23.11 1.79
C ASP A 71 3.57 -23.20 3.31
N ALA A 72 3.21 -24.36 3.86
CA ALA A 72 3.06 -24.55 5.30
C ALA A 72 4.37 -24.66 6.06
N GLU A 73 5.42 -25.19 5.42
CA GLU A 73 6.75 -25.37 6.00
C GLU A 73 7.49 -24.02 6.08
N LEU A 74 7.48 -23.26 4.99
CA LEU A 74 7.92 -21.87 4.97
C LEU A 74 6.99 -21.02 5.85
N GLY A 75 5.71 -21.40 5.90
CA GLY A 75 4.58 -20.78 6.57
C GLY A 75 4.34 -19.33 6.15
N LEU A 76 4.39 -19.13 4.84
CA LEU A 76 4.07 -17.89 4.14
C LEU A 76 2.94 -18.13 3.15
N ILE A 77 2.19 -17.07 2.84
CA ILE A 77 1.21 -17.05 1.77
C ILE A 77 1.31 -15.72 1.00
N ALA A 78 1.08 -15.73 -0.30
CA ALA A 78 1.08 -14.51 -1.09
C ALA A 78 0.18 -14.65 -2.32
N LYS A 79 -0.57 -13.59 -2.59
CA LYS A 79 -1.02 -13.27 -3.93
C LYS A 79 0.03 -12.38 -4.58
N ILE A 80 0.57 -12.83 -5.71
CA ILE A 80 1.56 -12.08 -6.49
C ILE A 80 0.85 -11.61 -7.76
N ASP A 81 0.62 -10.31 -7.86
CA ASP A 81 -0.19 -9.73 -8.95
C ASP A 81 0.52 -9.84 -10.30
N VAL A 82 1.84 -9.64 -10.32
CA VAL A 82 2.66 -9.72 -11.52
C VAL A 82 3.86 -10.61 -11.27
N VAL A 83 3.92 -11.68 -12.04
CA VAL A 83 5.10 -12.51 -12.20
C VAL A 83 5.54 -12.45 -13.65
N GLU A 84 6.80 -12.10 -13.87
CA GLU A 84 7.44 -12.11 -15.18
C GLU A 84 8.35 -13.33 -15.29
N GLN A 85 8.43 -13.93 -16.48
CA GLN A 85 9.32 -15.07 -16.74
C GLN A 85 10.31 -14.73 -17.86
N GLU A 86 11.61 -14.68 -17.53
CA GLU A 86 12.71 -14.40 -18.46
C GLU A 86 13.72 -15.54 -18.46
N ASN A 87 14.07 -16.10 -19.63
CA ASN A 87 15.17 -17.06 -19.73
C ASN A 87 15.08 -18.23 -18.73
N GLY A 88 13.87 -18.71 -18.43
CA GLY A 88 13.61 -19.78 -17.47
C GLY A 88 13.71 -19.38 -16.00
N ARG A 89 13.87 -18.09 -15.68
CA ARG A 89 13.74 -17.50 -14.36
C ARG A 89 12.38 -16.82 -14.22
N THR A 90 11.84 -16.83 -13.01
CA THR A 90 10.54 -16.30 -12.66
C THR A 90 10.75 -15.25 -11.57
N CYS A 91 10.35 -14.00 -11.79
CA CYS A 91 10.54 -12.91 -10.85
C CYS A 91 9.21 -12.23 -10.49
N PRO A 92 8.95 -11.99 -9.19
CA PRO A 92 7.82 -11.17 -8.77
C PRO A 92 8.12 -9.69 -9.07
N VAL A 93 7.09 -8.96 -9.51
CA VAL A 93 7.17 -7.53 -9.80
C VAL A 93 6.13 -6.79 -8.94
N ASP A 94 6.60 -5.86 -8.10
CA ASP A 94 5.77 -5.02 -7.26
C ASP A 94 5.73 -3.58 -7.83
N TYR A 95 4.51 -3.11 -8.14
CA TYR A 95 4.28 -1.83 -8.80
C TYR A 95 4.11 -0.71 -7.77
N LYS A 96 4.96 0.30 -7.86
CA LYS A 96 4.93 1.49 -7.01
C LYS A 96 4.56 2.72 -7.83
N LYS A 97 3.66 3.57 -7.31
CA LYS A 97 3.27 4.84 -7.96
C LYS A 97 4.39 5.88 -7.97
N GLY A 98 5.17 5.94 -6.88
CA GLY A 98 6.12 7.01 -6.61
C GLY A 98 7.41 6.91 -7.42
N ARG A 99 8.43 7.60 -6.92
CA ARG A 99 9.82 7.47 -7.37
C ARG A 99 10.59 6.63 -6.35
N PRO A 100 11.67 5.96 -6.76
CA PRO A 100 12.53 5.27 -5.82
C PRO A 100 13.07 6.25 -4.76
N PRO A 101 13.20 5.82 -3.49
CA PRO A 101 13.85 6.61 -2.46
C PRO A 101 15.31 6.93 -2.82
N LYS A 102 15.82 8.03 -2.25
CA LYS A 102 17.21 8.49 -2.45
C LYS A 102 18.18 7.83 -1.47
N ASN A 103 18.09 6.52 -1.32
CA ASN A 103 19.06 5.70 -0.59
C ASN A 103 19.82 4.79 -1.57
N PRO A 104 20.95 4.19 -1.16
CA PRO A 104 21.76 3.32 -2.02
C PRO A 104 20.94 2.18 -2.65
N GLU A 105 20.03 1.58 -1.88
CA GLU A 105 19.22 0.43 -2.29
C GLU A 105 18.03 0.82 -3.17
N GLN A 106 17.73 2.12 -3.29
CA GLN A 106 16.59 2.67 -4.06
C GLN A 106 15.25 1.98 -3.75
N SER A 107 15.13 1.49 -2.52
CA SER A 107 14.00 0.72 -2.00
C SER A 107 14.01 0.80 -0.48
N TRP A 108 12.86 0.58 0.14
CA TRP A 108 12.78 0.44 1.58
C TRP A 108 12.88 -1.03 1.99
N GLU A 109 13.47 -1.31 3.16
CA GLU A 109 13.57 -2.67 3.69
C GLU A 109 12.24 -3.44 3.71
N PRO A 110 11.10 -2.84 4.14
CA PRO A 110 9.81 -3.53 4.09
C PRO A 110 9.39 -4.02 2.70
N GLU A 111 9.69 -3.25 1.66
CA GLU A 111 9.41 -3.62 0.26
C GLU A 111 10.30 -4.79 -0.18
N ARG A 112 11.57 -4.79 0.24
CA ARG A 112 12.52 -5.88 -0.04
C ARG A 112 12.12 -7.16 0.68
N VAL A 113 11.72 -7.08 1.94
CA VAL A 113 11.23 -8.22 2.74
C VAL A 113 9.98 -8.85 2.10
N GLN A 114 9.02 -8.02 1.68
CA GLN A 114 7.82 -8.51 0.99
C GLN A 114 8.18 -9.22 -0.32
N LEU A 115 9.02 -8.62 -1.16
CA LEU A 115 9.43 -9.23 -2.43
C LEU A 115 10.23 -10.52 -2.21
N CYS A 116 11.11 -10.56 -1.22
CA CYS A 116 11.87 -11.76 -0.88
C CYS A 116 10.94 -12.89 -0.43
N ALA A 117 9.93 -12.60 0.41
CA ALA A 117 8.93 -13.58 0.81
C ALA A 117 8.17 -14.18 -0.39
N GLN A 118 7.81 -13.36 -1.37
CA GLN A 118 7.21 -13.82 -2.64
C GLN A 118 8.18 -14.69 -3.45
N GLY A 119 9.46 -14.28 -3.52
CA GLY A 119 10.52 -15.05 -4.17
C GLY A 119 10.75 -16.43 -3.55
N LEU A 120 10.80 -16.50 -2.23
CA LEU A 120 10.93 -17.76 -1.49
C LEU A 120 9.74 -18.69 -1.73
N LEU A 121 8.52 -18.15 -1.81
CA LEU A 121 7.34 -18.93 -2.19
C LEU A 121 7.44 -19.48 -3.62
N LEU A 122 7.90 -18.68 -4.58
CA LEU A 122 8.17 -19.12 -5.94
C LEU A 122 9.22 -20.25 -5.97
N GLN A 123 10.34 -20.09 -5.24
CA GLN A 123 11.37 -21.13 -5.13
C GLN A 123 10.82 -22.44 -4.56
N LYS A 124 10.02 -22.38 -3.47
CA LYS A 124 9.38 -23.56 -2.87
C LYS A 124 8.45 -24.30 -3.82
N HIS A 125 7.86 -23.60 -4.80
CA HIS A 125 7.01 -24.18 -5.83
C HIS A 125 7.76 -24.58 -7.11
N GLY A 126 9.10 -24.65 -7.06
CA GLY A 126 9.94 -25.16 -8.14
C GLY A 126 10.35 -24.12 -9.20
N TYR A 127 10.05 -22.85 -9.00
CA TYR A 127 10.48 -21.78 -9.90
C TYR A 127 11.91 -21.32 -9.57
N LYS A 128 12.69 -20.99 -10.59
CA LYS A 128 14.01 -20.35 -10.41
C LYS A 128 13.81 -18.85 -10.19
N CYS A 129 13.92 -18.41 -8.95
CA CYS A 129 13.69 -17.01 -8.56
C CYS A 129 14.82 -16.53 -7.65
N ASP A 130 15.77 -15.77 -8.18
CA ASP A 130 16.93 -15.21 -7.47
C ASP A 130 16.79 -13.71 -7.17
N LYS A 131 15.76 -13.07 -7.72
CA LYS A 131 15.47 -11.64 -7.55
C LYS A 131 14.00 -11.30 -7.76
N GLY A 132 13.63 -10.14 -7.24
CA GLY A 132 12.36 -9.45 -7.52
C GLY A 132 12.61 -8.07 -8.12
N VAL A 133 11.53 -7.42 -8.57
CA VAL A 133 11.61 -6.08 -9.16
C VAL A 133 10.60 -5.14 -8.51
N LEU A 134 11.06 -3.97 -8.11
CA LEU A 134 10.21 -2.82 -7.82
C LEU A 134 10.08 -1.97 -9.08
N TYR A 135 8.87 -1.84 -9.61
CA TYR A 135 8.58 -0.99 -10.76
C TYR A 135 7.94 0.33 -10.32
N PHE A 136 8.70 1.41 -10.39
CA PHE A 136 8.25 2.76 -10.04
C PHE A 136 7.63 3.46 -11.26
N ALA A 137 6.30 3.39 -11.39
CA ALA A 137 5.54 3.91 -12.53
C ALA A 137 5.75 5.41 -12.75
N GLY A 138 5.81 6.22 -11.69
CA GLY A 138 6.02 7.67 -11.78
C GLY A 138 7.39 8.08 -12.35
N ALA A 139 8.37 7.18 -12.29
CA ALA A 139 9.70 7.36 -12.89
C ALA A 139 9.97 6.41 -14.08
N LYS A 140 9.03 5.51 -14.40
CA LYS A 140 9.22 4.35 -15.29
C LYS A 140 10.54 3.60 -15.02
N ARG A 141 10.89 3.43 -13.73
CA ARG A 141 12.18 2.89 -13.30
C ARG A 141 12.00 1.51 -12.67
N ARG A 142 12.85 0.56 -13.05
CA ARG A 142 12.97 -0.76 -12.44
C ARG A 142 14.12 -0.75 -11.45
N VAL A 143 13.87 -1.22 -10.24
CA VAL A 143 14.89 -1.46 -9.21
C VAL A 143 14.89 -2.95 -8.91
N GLU A 144 16.01 -3.62 -9.17
CA GLU A 144 16.14 -5.04 -8.90
C GLU A 144 16.50 -5.26 -7.42
N VAL A 145 15.84 -6.24 -6.79
CA VAL A 145 16.10 -6.66 -5.42
C VAL A 145 16.60 -8.10 -5.48
N LEU A 146 17.90 -8.30 -5.23
CA LEU A 146 18.49 -9.62 -5.16
C LEU A 146 18.08 -10.31 -3.85
N PHE A 147 17.77 -11.60 -3.92
CA PHE A 147 17.47 -12.42 -2.74
C PHE A 147 18.75 -13.08 -2.23
N ASP A 148 19.67 -12.25 -1.74
CA ASP A 148 20.88 -12.71 -1.09
C ASP A 148 20.58 -13.34 0.28
N GLU A 149 21.59 -14.03 0.84
CA GLU A 149 21.47 -14.74 2.12
C GLU A 149 21.02 -13.79 3.25
N ALA A 150 21.57 -12.58 3.30
CA ALA A 150 21.24 -11.59 4.33
C ALA A 150 19.76 -11.13 4.26
N LEU A 151 19.22 -10.89 3.07
CA LEU A 151 17.82 -10.52 2.90
C LEU A 151 16.89 -11.71 3.20
N VAL A 152 17.29 -12.93 2.83
CA VAL A 152 16.55 -14.15 3.16
C VAL A 152 16.49 -14.33 4.68
N GLU A 153 17.62 -14.24 5.38
CA GLU A 153 17.67 -14.30 6.84
C GLU A 153 16.78 -13.24 7.50
N THR A 154 16.89 -11.99 7.02
CA THR A 154 16.05 -10.89 7.51
C THR A 154 14.56 -11.20 7.32
N THR A 155 14.18 -11.70 6.15
CA THR A 155 12.78 -12.02 5.82
C THR A 155 12.23 -13.15 6.71
N LEU A 156 13.03 -14.19 6.94
CA LEU A 156 12.64 -15.30 7.82
C LEU A 156 12.56 -14.88 9.29
N ALA A 157 13.47 -14.01 9.75
CA ALA A 157 13.42 -13.43 11.08
C ALA A 157 12.17 -12.57 11.29
N GLN A 158 11.82 -11.72 10.31
CA GLN A 158 10.59 -10.93 10.35
C GLN A 158 9.34 -11.82 10.39
N ARG A 159 9.33 -12.93 9.65
CA ARG A 159 8.26 -13.94 9.71
C ARG A 159 8.13 -14.57 11.09
N ASP A 160 9.24 -14.95 11.70
CA ASP A 160 9.22 -15.64 13.00
C ASP A 160 8.81 -14.68 14.12
N ALA A 161 9.31 -13.44 14.10
CA ALA A 161 8.87 -12.39 15.02
C ALA A 161 7.38 -12.05 14.84
N ALA A 162 6.90 -11.95 13.59
CA ALA A 162 5.48 -11.73 13.33
C ALA A 162 4.62 -12.86 13.92
N ARG A 163 5.04 -14.12 13.79
CA ARG A 163 4.33 -15.25 14.41
C ARG A 163 4.33 -15.19 15.92
N GLU A 164 5.42 -14.79 16.55
CA GLU A 164 5.50 -14.64 18.01
C GLU A 164 4.50 -13.59 18.51
N VAL A 165 4.38 -12.46 17.80
CA VAL A 165 3.36 -11.44 18.09
C VAL A 165 1.96 -12.04 17.98
N LEU A 166 1.68 -12.84 16.94
CA LEU A 166 0.36 -13.48 16.78
C LEU A 166 0.06 -14.55 17.84
N GLN A 167 1.07 -15.30 18.26
CA GLN A 167 0.91 -16.34 19.27
C GLN A 167 0.75 -15.77 20.68
N SER A 168 1.49 -14.71 21.00
CA SER A 168 1.35 -14.03 22.29
C SER A 168 0.03 -13.26 22.39
N GLY A 169 -0.49 -12.77 21.26
CA GLY A 169 -1.65 -11.87 21.23
C GLY A 169 -1.37 -10.53 21.91
N GLN A 170 -0.10 -10.24 22.24
CA GLN A 170 0.30 -9.03 22.92
C GLN A 170 0.69 -7.96 21.91
N LEU A 171 0.19 -6.75 22.12
CA LEU A 171 0.51 -5.62 21.28
C LEU A 171 1.96 -5.16 21.54
N PRO A 172 2.87 -5.18 20.54
CA PRO A 172 4.24 -4.70 20.73
C PRO A 172 4.28 -3.24 21.19
N PRO A 173 5.29 -2.83 21.97
CA PRO A 173 5.41 -1.44 22.41
C PRO A 173 5.54 -0.50 21.21
N PRO A 174 5.04 0.74 21.31
CA PRO A 174 5.21 1.74 20.27
C PRO A 174 6.69 2.07 20.06
N LEU A 175 7.05 2.45 18.83
CA LEU A 175 8.40 2.91 18.54
C LEU A 175 8.68 4.23 19.28
N ILE A 176 9.90 4.39 19.79
CA ILE A 176 10.35 5.59 20.49
C ILE A 176 10.95 6.57 19.48
N ASP A 177 10.42 7.79 19.44
CA ASP A 177 10.84 8.91 18.57
C ASP A 177 11.13 8.52 17.10
N SER A 178 10.38 7.56 16.56
CA SER A 178 10.65 7.08 15.21
C SER A 178 10.17 8.06 14.15
N PRO A 179 10.96 8.35 13.10
CA PRO A 179 10.52 9.15 11.95
C PRO A 179 9.49 8.41 11.07
N LYS A 180 9.22 7.14 11.36
CA LYS A 180 8.15 6.36 10.72
C LYS A 180 6.77 6.80 11.21
N CYS A 181 6.63 7.06 12.52
CA CYS A 181 5.34 7.31 13.17
C CYS A 181 4.50 8.41 12.49
N PRO A 182 5.04 9.61 12.15
CA PRO A 182 4.24 10.68 11.55
C PRO A 182 3.61 10.34 10.18
N ARG A 183 4.10 9.29 9.50
CA ARG A 183 3.58 8.83 8.20
C ARG A 183 2.78 7.54 8.31
N CYS A 184 2.64 6.98 9.50
CA CYS A 184 1.86 5.78 9.73
C CYS A 184 0.36 6.08 9.64
N SER A 185 -0.38 5.27 8.89
CA SER A 185 -1.85 5.38 8.76
C SER A 185 -2.56 5.28 10.09
N LEU A 186 -2.08 4.39 10.97
CA LEU A 186 -2.69 4.13 12.27
C LEU A 186 -2.10 5.01 13.39
N VAL A 187 -1.35 6.07 13.07
CA VAL A 187 -0.71 6.88 14.11
C VAL A 187 -1.73 7.53 15.06
N GLY A 188 -2.89 7.95 14.53
CA GLY A 188 -3.98 8.50 15.34
C GLY A 188 -4.70 7.48 16.24
N ILE A 189 -4.55 6.18 15.96
CA ILE A 189 -5.05 5.09 16.82
C ILE A 189 -3.97 4.67 17.81
N CYS A 190 -2.73 4.51 17.31
CA CYS A 190 -1.59 4.05 18.07
C CYS A 190 -1.16 5.06 19.15
N LEU A 191 -1.21 6.36 18.86
CA LEU A 191 -0.75 7.46 19.71
C LEU A 191 0.62 7.17 20.36
N PRO A 192 1.68 6.95 19.55
CA PRO A 192 2.92 6.35 20.05
C PRO A 192 3.62 7.22 21.09
N ASP A 193 3.57 8.54 20.96
CA ASP A 193 4.26 9.44 21.88
C ASP A 193 3.51 9.52 23.22
N GLU A 194 2.17 9.58 23.19
CA GLU A 194 1.32 9.54 24.38
C GLU A 194 1.45 8.21 25.12
N GLN A 195 1.42 7.09 24.39
CA GLN A 195 1.63 5.76 24.96
C GLN A 195 3.03 5.65 25.56
N ASN A 196 4.06 6.18 24.92
CA ASN A 196 5.42 6.17 25.47
C ASN A 196 5.52 7.00 26.76
N VAL A 197 4.94 8.20 26.81
CA VAL A 197 4.89 9.03 28.03
C VAL A 197 4.16 8.31 29.17
N LEU A 198 3.00 7.70 28.89
CA LEU A 198 2.24 6.93 29.89
C LEU A 198 3.02 5.72 30.42
N ASN A 199 3.85 5.11 29.59
CA ASN A 199 4.71 3.99 29.96
C ASN A 199 6.06 4.44 30.57
N GLY A 200 6.27 5.74 30.81
CA GLY A 200 7.49 6.28 31.40
C GLY A 200 8.69 6.38 30.45
N HIS A 201 8.46 6.30 29.13
CA HIS A 201 9.48 6.33 28.09
C HIS A 201 9.55 7.69 27.37
N GLY A 202 9.68 8.78 28.13
CA GLY A 202 9.88 10.14 27.63
C GLY A 202 8.93 11.16 28.24
N ASP A 203 9.23 12.45 28.03
CA ASP A 203 8.50 13.57 28.65
C ASP A 203 7.75 14.47 27.65
N ASN A 204 7.93 14.24 26.34
CA ASN A 204 7.39 15.11 25.29
C ASN A 204 6.46 14.36 24.36
N VAL A 205 5.25 14.88 24.21
CA VAL A 205 4.29 14.46 23.17
C VAL A 205 4.46 15.39 21.97
N ARG A 206 4.83 14.85 20.80
CA ARG A 206 4.91 15.66 19.58
C ARG A 206 3.48 15.95 19.12
N PRO A 207 3.13 17.19 18.76
CA PRO A 207 1.84 17.48 18.17
C PRO A 207 1.68 16.68 16.87
N MET A 208 0.77 15.71 16.87
CA MET A 208 0.33 15.09 15.64
C MET A 208 -0.82 15.88 15.07
N ILE A 209 -0.70 16.25 13.80
CA ILE A 209 -1.82 16.83 13.05
C ILE A 209 -2.55 15.63 12.46
N PRO A 210 -3.68 15.17 13.05
CA PRO A 210 -4.45 14.09 12.46
C PRO A 210 -4.93 14.50 11.07
N SER A 211 -5.15 13.51 10.20
CA SER A 211 -5.85 13.76 8.94
C SER A 211 -7.21 14.38 9.28
N ARG A 212 -7.55 15.47 8.59
CA ARG A 212 -8.82 16.16 8.77
C ARG A 212 -9.95 15.30 8.19
N ASP A 213 -10.56 14.49 9.05
CA ASP A 213 -11.78 13.73 8.78
C ASP A 213 -13.06 14.54 9.08
N ASP A 214 -12.91 15.84 9.36
CA ASP A 214 -14.02 16.78 9.57
C ASP A 214 -14.79 17.13 8.29
N GLY A 215 -14.44 16.49 7.17
CA GLY A 215 -15.18 16.61 5.93
C GLY A 215 -16.62 16.10 6.08
N VAL A 216 -17.60 16.93 5.75
CA VAL A 216 -19.01 16.54 5.74
C VAL A 216 -19.42 16.01 4.36
N PRO A 217 -20.36 15.07 4.26
CA PRO A 217 -20.88 14.64 2.97
C PRO A 217 -21.62 15.79 2.27
N LEU A 218 -21.29 16.04 1.01
CA LEU A 218 -22.05 16.95 0.14
C LEU A 218 -23.20 16.16 -0.52
N TYR A 219 -24.43 16.44 -0.12
CA TYR A 219 -25.63 15.89 -0.74
C TYR A 219 -26.13 16.80 -1.85
N LEU A 220 -26.40 16.23 -3.01
CA LEU A 220 -26.90 16.94 -4.18
C LEU A 220 -28.21 16.34 -4.64
N GLU A 221 -29.28 17.07 -4.37
CA GLU A 221 -30.66 16.76 -4.78
C GLU A 221 -31.07 17.68 -5.93
N LEU A 222 -30.37 17.60 -7.07
CA LEU A 222 -30.63 18.44 -8.25
C LEU A 222 -30.99 17.59 -9.48
N GLN A 223 -32.01 18.04 -10.21
CA GLN A 223 -32.41 17.49 -11.51
C GLN A 223 -31.71 18.30 -12.63
N GLY A 224 -30.68 17.71 -13.24
CA GLY A 224 -29.90 18.33 -14.31
C GLY A 224 -28.68 19.13 -13.81
N GLY A 225 -28.21 18.86 -12.59
CA GLY A 225 -27.04 19.51 -12.01
C GLY A 225 -25.73 19.12 -12.70
N LYS A 226 -24.72 19.98 -12.62
CA LYS A 226 -23.35 19.70 -13.06
C LYS A 226 -22.36 20.05 -11.96
N LEU A 227 -21.59 19.07 -11.53
CA LEU A 227 -20.49 19.28 -10.60
C LEU A 227 -19.18 19.37 -11.38
N SER A 228 -18.38 20.38 -11.05
CA SER A 228 -17.04 20.53 -11.61
C SER A 228 -16.03 20.97 -10.56
N LYS A 229 -14.78 20.58 -10.73
CA LYS A 229 -13.68 21.06 -9.89
C LYS A 229 -13.18 22.42 -10.39
N ASP A 230 -13.00 23.35 -9.46
CA ASP A 230 -12.28 24.61 -9.66
C ASP A 230 -11.27 24.76 -8.52
N HIS A 231 -9.99 24.54 -8.83
CA HIS A 231 -8.92 24.49 -7.83
C HIS A 231 -9.26 23.53 -6.67
N ASP A 232 -9.40 24.06 -5.45
CA ASP A 232 -9.72 23.30 -4.24
C ASP A 232 -11.22 23.36 -3.88
N GLU A 233 -12.06 23.75 -4.83
CA GLU A 233 -13.52 23.85 -4.67
C GLU A 233 -14.27 22.93 -5.64
N ILE A 234 -15.39 22.41 -5.15
CA ILE A 234 -16.44 21.77 -5.93
C ILE A 234 -17.45 22.86 -6.30
N LEU A 235 -17.61 23.11 -7.60
CA LEU A 235 -18.65 23.97 -8.13
C LEU A 235 -19.88 23.13 -8.43
N VAL A 236 -21.00 23.48 -7.79
CA VAL A 236 -22.31 22.93 -8.11
C VAL A 236 -22.99 23.90 -9.06
N ARG A 237 -23.36 23.44 -10.25
CA ARG A 237 -24.10 24.22 -11.25
C ARG A 237 -25.49 23.66 -11.48
N GLU A 238 -26.46 24.54 -11.59
CA GLU A 238 -27.82 24.23 -12.04
C GLU A 238 -28.18 25.16 -13.20
N LYS A 239 -28.66 24.60 -14.33
CA LYS A 239 -29.02 25.37 -15.55
C LYS A 239 -27.94 26.34 -16.03
N GLY A 240 -26.67 26.00 -15.80
CA GLY A 240 -25.50 26.80 -16.22
C GLY A 240 -24.99 27.82 -15.20
N SER A 241 -25.75 28.12 -14.14
CA SER A 241 -25.34 29.02 -13.06
C SER A 241 -24.72 28.27 -11.89
N ILE A 242 -23.71 28.84 -11.24
CA ILE A 242 -23.12 28.28 -10.01
C ILE A 242 -24.11 28.55 -8.87
N VAL A 243 -24.62 27.48 -8.26
CA VAL A 243 -25.52 27.56 -7.10
C VAL A 243 -24.74 27.43 -5.79
N GLU A 244 -23.61 26.70 -5.79
CA GLU A 244 -22.82 26.50 -4.58
C GLU A 244 -21.33 26.28 -4.89
N ARG A 245 -20.48 26.69 -3.94
CA ARG A 245 -19.04 26.43 -3.90
C ARG A 245 -18.69 25.74 -2.60
N VAL A 246 -18.16 24.54 -2.68
CA VAL A 246 -17.82 23.73 -1.49
C VAL A 246 -16.34 23.41 -1.50
N ARG A 247 -15.63 23.65 -0.40
CA ARG A 247 -14.21 23.30 -0.32
C ARG A 247 -14.02 21.78 -0.29
N ILE A 248 -13.15 21.28 -1.15
CA ILE A 248 -12.81 19.84 -1.22
C ILE A 248 -12.23 19.39 0.13
N ALA A 249 -11.40 20.22 0.77
CA ALA A 249 -10.82 19.93 2.09
C ALA A 249 -11.86 19.71 3.20
N ASN A 250 -13.10 20.18 3.03
CA ASN A 250 -14.18 20.04 3.99
C ASN A 250 -15.27 19.04 3.50
N THR A 251 -15.01 18.29 2.43
CA THR A 251 -15.98 17.36 1.84
C THR A 251 -15.45 15.93 1.93
N SER A 252 -16.11 15.06 2.71
CA SER A 252 -15.68 13.66 2.83
C SER A 252 -16.15 12.78 1.67
N ARG A 253 -17.32 13.07 1.11
CA ARG A 253 -17.90 12.37 -0.04
C ARG A 253 -18.91 13.24 -0.74
N VAL A 254 -19.16 12.96 -2.01
CA VAL A 254 -20.22 13.59 -2.80
C VAL A 254 -21.31 12.55 -3.07
N VAL A 255 -22.52 12.82 -2.62
CA VAL A 255 -23.70 11.97 -2.81
C VAL A 255 -24.63 12.65 -3.79
N VAL A 256 -24.74 12.11 -5.00
CA VAL A 256 -25.65 12.61 -6.03
C VAL A 256 -26.95 11.82 -5.99
N SER A 257 -28.04 12.49 -5.63
CA SER A 257 -29.40 11.95 -5.63
C SER A 257 -30.22 12.65 -6.72
N GLY A 258 -30.20 12.09 -7.93
CA GLY A 258 -30.87 12.66 -9.11
C GLY A 258 -30.03 12.59 -10.38
N SER A 259 -30.53 13.16 -11.48
CA SER A 259 -29.79 13.22 -12.74
C SER A 259 -28.79 14.37 -12.72
N ALA A 260 -27.58 14.14 -12.21
CA ALA A 260 -26.49 15.12 -12.27
C ALA A 260 -25.26 14.55 -13.01
N SER A 261 -24.45 15.45 -13.56
CA SER A 261 -23.20 15.13 -14.25
C SER A 261 -22.01 15.54 -13.41
N ILE A 262 -20.99 14.68 -13.31
CA ILE A 262 -19.72 14.96 -12.64
C ILE A 262 -18.63 15.02 -13.70
N THR A 263 -17.85 16.10 -13.74
CA THR A 263 -16.71 16.20 -14.67
C THR A 263 -15.53 15.35 -14.22
N THR A 264 -14.77 14.79 -15.16
CA THR A 264 -13.57 13.98 -14.89
C THR A 264 -12.58 14.58 -13.89
N PRO A 265 -12.27 15.89 -13.87
CA PRO A 265 -11.35 16.46 -12.88
C PRO A 265 -11.81 16.39 -11.42
N LEU A 266 -13.10 16.11 -11.19
CA LEU A 266 -13.71 15.98 -9.86
C LEU A 266 -13.82 14.52 -9.41
N LEU A 267 -13.61 13.55 -10.31
CA LEU A 267 -13.53 12.11 -10.02
C LEU A 267 -12.10 11.72 -9.62
#